data_AF-A0AA43JLC8-F1
#
_entry.id   AF-A0AA43JLC8-F1
#
_cell.length_a   1.000
_cell.length_b   1.000
_cell.length_c   1.000
_cell.angle_alpha   90.00
_cell.angle_beta   90.00
_cell.angle_gamma   90.00
#
_symmetry.space_group_name_H-M   'P 1'
#
loop_
_entity.id
_entity.type
_entity.pdbx_description
1 polymer ?
#
loop_
_entity_poly.entity_id
_entity_poly.type
_entity_poly.pdbx_seq_one_letter_code
_entity_poly.pdbx_strand_id
1 'polypeptide(L)'
;MVWAFSITAAVMTVLFLWAGIYVTSTARQVSEPRFRRLLRTIGLASLIMAMIGLFFVLMGMAHLNISRTAPINRAMWFGFAVMASSFWLAGLSLRVVRELAEPMRKAERMMTALSDQIPTTAVGELGLTSRELEVVSVIAQGSITDAQIADKLFISKATAATHVRNILKKAGLSNRRDLMLLGGWSNVAPSDRPVRY
;
A
#
# COMPACT_ATOMS: atom_id res chain seq x y z
N MET A 1 -12.02 -39.88 25.79
CA MET A 1 -10.96 -39.24 24.97
C MET A 1 -11.39 -38.94 23.53
N VAL A 2 -12.10 -39.84 22.82
CA VAL A 2 -12.54 -39.62 21.42
C VAL A 2 -13.44 -38.38 21.23
N TRP A 3 -14.32 -38.10 22.18
CA TRP A 3 -15.19 -36.93 22.16
C TRP A 3 -14.43 -35.58 22.20
N ALA A 4 -13.31 -35.53 22.93
CA ALA A 4 -12.50 -34.32 23.00
C ALA A 4 -11.82 -33.99 21.66
N PHE A 5 -11.40 -35.00 20.89
CA PHE A 5 -10.84 -34.83 19.54
C PHE A 5 -11.88 -34.29 18.54
N SER A 6 -13.11 -34.81 18.61
CA SER A 6 -14.19 -34.39 17.70
C SER A 6 -14.60 -32.93 17.97
N ILE A 7 -14.60 -32.52 19.24
CA ILE A 7 -14.91 -31.14 19.64
C ILE A 7 -13.80 -30.17 19.20
N THR A 8 -12.53 -30.49 19.40
CA THR A 8 -11.42 -29.60 19.00
C THR A 8 -11.34 -29.46 17.48
N ALA A 9 -11.50 -30.56 16.73
CA ALA A 9 -11.54 -30.52 15.27
C ALA A 9 -12.71 -29.67 14.74
N ALA A 10 -13.88 -29.74 15.40
CA ALA A 10 -15.05 -28.93 15.03
C ALA A 10 -14.79 -27.44 15.27
N VAL A 11 -14.23 -27.07 16.43
CA VAL A 11 -13.87 -25.68 16.74
C VAL A 11 -12.87 -25.12 15.72
N MET A 12 -11.81 -25.88 15.41
CA MET A 12 -10.81 -25.45 14.43
C MET A 12 -11.38 -25.27 13.03
N THR A 13 -12.26 -26.19 12.61
CA THR A 13 -12.95 -26.12 11.31
C THR A 13 -13.75 -24.83 11.17
N VAL A 14 -14.50 -24.46 12.22
CA VAL A 14 -15.29 -23.22 12.24
C VAL A 14 -14.38 -21.99 12.20
N LEU A 15 -13.26 -22.00 12.95
CA LEU A 15 -12.29 -20.90 12.94
C LEU A 15 -11.64 -20.72 11.55
N PHE A 16 -11.25 -21.80 10.89
CA PHE A 16 -10.67 -21.75 9.54
C PHE A 16 -11.67 -21.26 8.50
N LEU A 17 -12.93 -21.70 8.61
CA LEU A 17 -14.01 -21.25 7.74
C LEU A 17 -14.24 -19.73 7.91
N TRP A 18 -14.36 -19.26 9.16
CA TRP A 18 -14.53 -17.85 9.47
C TRP A 18 -13.33 -17.02 8.99
N ALA A 19 -12.10 -17.46 9.26
CA ALA A 19 -10.88 -16.78 8.83
C ALA A 19 -10.76 -16.72 7.30
N GLY A 20 -11.05 -17.82 6.59
CA GLY A 20 -11.04 -17.86 5.13
C GLY A 20 -12.05 -16.89 4.52
N ILE A 21 -13.28 -16.87 5.04
CA ILE A 21 -14.32 -15.92 4.62
C ILE A 21 -13.90 -14.48 4.93
N TYR A 22 -13.36 -14.22 6.12
CA TYR A 22 -12.91 -12.87 6.52
C TYR A 22 -11.75 -12.36 5.66
N VAL A 23 -10.74 -13.19 5.38
CA VAL A 23 -9.58 -12.82 4.57
C VAL A 23 -9.98 -12.61 3.11
N THR A 24 -10.78 -13.51 2.52
CA THR A 24 -11.25 -13.36 1.14
C THR A 24 -12.20 -12.17 0.96
N SER A 25 -13.05 -11.87 1.94
CA SER A 25 -13.93 -10.69 1.91
C SER A 25 -13.12 -9.40 2.03
N THR A 26 -12.12 -9.36 2.92
CA THR A 26 -11.22 -8.20 3.04
C THR A 26 -10.41 -7.98 1.75
N ALA A 27 -10.00 -9.05 1.06
CA ALA A 27 -9.29 -8.93 -0.22
C ALA A 27 -10.08 -8.13 -1.26
N ARG A 28 -11.43 -8.14 -1.22
CA ARG A 28 -12.27 -7.36 -2.14
C ARG A 28 -12.14 -5.85 -1.94
N GLN A 29 -11.81 -5.41 -0.72
CA GLN A 29 -11.71 -4.00 -0.36
C GLN A 29 -10.34 -3.40 -0.66
N VAL A 30 -9.35 -4.22 -1.03
CA VAL A 30 -7.99 -3.74 -1.35
C VAL A 30 -7.91 -3.34 -2.82
N SER A 31 -7.59 -2.07 -3.08
CA SER A 31 -7.33 -1.53 -4.43
C SER A 31 -6.12 -2.17 -5.10
N GLU A 32 -5.05 -2.42 -4.35
CA GLU A 32 -3.76 -2.90 -4.86
C GLU A 32 -3.84 -4.35 -5.41
N PRO A 33 -3.60 -4.57 -6.73
CA PRO A 33 -3.84 -5.86 -7.38
C PRO A 33 -2.85 -6.97 -6.97
N ARG A 34 -1.61 -6.63 -6.58
CA ARG A 34 -0.63 -7.60 -6.07
C ARG A 34 -1.05 -8.13 -4.70
N PHE A 35 -1.40 -7.22 -3.79
CA PHE A 35 -1.83 -7.56 -2.44
C PHE A 35 -3.18 -8.28 -2.42
N ARG A 36 -4.11 -7.88 -3.30
CA ARG A 36 -5.39 -8.57 -3.50
C ARG A 36 -5.22 -10.04 -3.88
N ARG A 37 -4.28 -10.35 -4.77
CA ARG A 37 -3.98 -11.74 -5.18
C ARG A 37 -3.44 -12.57 -4.01
N LEU A 38 -2.51 -12.01 -3.24
CA LEU A 38 -1.95 -12.67 -2.06
C LEU A 38 -3.01 -12.96 -1.00
N LEU A 39 -3.89 -12.00 -0.69
CA LEU A 39 -4.97 -12.22 0.27
C LEU A 39 -5.97 -13.27 -0.21
N ARG A 40 -6.26 -13.32 -1.52
CA ARG A 40 -7.15 -14.35 -2.08
C ARG A 40 -6.55 -15.74 -1.96
N THR A 41 -5.25 -15.92 -2.24
CA THR A 41 -4.61 -17.24 -2.12
C THR A 41 -4.56 -17.72 -0.67
N ILE A 42 -4.26 -16.82 0.29
CA ILE A 42 -4.31 -17.12 1.73
C ILE A 42 -5.73 -17.50 2.17
N GLY A 43 -6.74 -16.74 1.73
CA GLY A 43 -8.13 -17.00 2.06
C GLY A 43 -8.64 -18.34 1.49
N LEU A 44 -8.29 -18.67 0.24
CA LEU A 44 -8.60 -19.96 -0.39
C LEU A 44 -7.92 -21.13 0.34
N ALA A 45 -6.64 -20.99 0.71
CA ALA A 45 -5.92 -22.00 1.48
C ALA A 45 -6.60 -22.26 2.84
N SER A 46 -7.14 -21.23 3.48
CA SER A 46 -7.88 -21.33 4.73
C SER A 46 -9.18 -22.14 4.58
N LEU A 47 -9.89 -21.97 3.45
CA LEU A 47 -11.12 -22.73 3.15
C LEU A 47 -10.84 -24.21 2.86
N ILE A 48 -9.75 -24.51 2.14
CA ILE A 48 -9.28 -25.88 1.92
C ILE A 48 -8.96 -26.56 3.26
N MET A 49 -8.35 -25.82 4.19
CA MET A 49 -8.07 -26.34 5.53
C MET A 49 -9.34 -26.58 6.36
N ALA A 50 -10.36 -25.72 6.22
CA ALA A 50 -11.65 -25.97 6.83
C ALA A 50 -12.30 -27.26 6.29
N MET A 51 -12.16 -27.56 4.99
CA MET A 51 -12.65 -28.83 4.43
C MET A 51 -11.92 -30.05 5.01
N ILE A 52 -10.61 -29.97 5.19
CA ILE A 52 -9.81 -31.04 5.81
C ILE A 52 -10.23 -31.24 7.28
N GLY A 53 -10.43 -30.15 8.03
CA GLY A 53 -10.95 -30.21 9.39
C GLY A 53 -12.33 -30.87 9.48
N LEU A 54 -13.24 -30.48 8.57
CA LEU A 54 -14.59 -31.06 8.48
C LEU A 54 -14.55 -32.57 8.22
N PHE A 55 -13.65 -33.03 7.33
CA PHE A 55 -13.45 -34.46 7.08
C PHE A 55 -13.10 -35.23 8.36
N PHE A 56 -12.21 -34.68 9.20
CA PHE A 56 -11.86 -35.31 10.48
C PHE A 56 -13.00 -35.32 11.49
N VAL A 57 -13.81 -34.26 11.53
CA VAL A 57 -15.02 -34.21 12.38
C VAL A 57 -16.00 -35.30 11.96
N LEU A 58 -16.28 -35.41 10.66
CA LEU A 58 -17.19 -36.42 10.11
C LEU A 58 -16.67 -37.84 10.35
N MET A 59 -15.37 -38.05 10.15
CA MET A 59 -14.73 -39.34 10.44
C MET A 59 -14.81 -39.71 11.93
N GLY A 60 -14.63 -38.74 12.84
CA GLY A 60 -14.77 -38.95 14.28
C GLY A 60 -16.19 -39.29 14.71
N MET A 61 -17.19 -38.67 14.08
CA MET A 61 -18.62 -38.97 14.31
C MET A 61 -19.04 -40.34 13.75
N ALA A 62 -18.42 -40.81 12.66
CA ALA A 62 -18.77 -42.08 12.01
C ALA A 62 -18.40 -43.35 12.82
N HIS A 63 -17.85 -43.22 14.04
CA HIS A 63 -17.56 -44.35 14.95
C HIS A 63 -16.83 -45.53 14.27
N LEU A 64 -15.94 -45.24 13.31
CA LEU A 64 -15.02 -46.25 12.80
C LEU A 64 -14.11 -46.70 13.95
N ASN A 65 -14.19 -47.99 14.31
CA ASN A 65 -13.59 -48.58 15.52
C ASN A 65 -12.06 -48.54 15.46
N ILE A 66 -11.48 -47.47 15.98
CA ILE A 66 -10.07 -47.08 15.81
C ILE A 66 -9.29 -47.29 17.14
N SER A 67 -9.55 -48.38 17.87
CA SER A 67 -8.85 -48.68 19.13
C SER A 67 -7.35 -49.00 18.97
N ARG A 68 -6.81 -49.11 17.75
CA ARG A 68 -5.39 -49.41 17.47
C ARG A 68 -4.50 -48.22 17.08
N THR A 69 -5.02 -47.00 16.91
CA THR A 69 -4.22 -45.91 16.30
C THR A 69 -3.66 -44.88 17.26
N ALA A 70 -3.76 -45.07 18.59
CA ALA A 70 -3.26 -44.15 19.63
C ALA A 70 -2.00 -43.28 19.29
N PRO A 71 -0.92 -43.81 18.67
CA PRO A 71 0.21 -43.00 18.23
C PRO A 71 -0.12 -41.98 17.11
N ILE A 72 -1.00 -42.30 16.17
CA ILE A 72 -1.48 -41.42 15.09
C ILE A 72 -2.17 -40.18 15.69
N ASN A 73 -2.92 -40.34 16.78
CA ASN A 73 -3.61 -39.25 17.47
C ASN A 73 -2.61 -38.21 18.00
N ARG A 74 -1.47 -38.66 18.53
CA ARG A 74 -0.43 -37.79 19.09
C ARG A 74 0.32 -37.02 18.01
N ALA A 75 0.64 -37.70 16.90
CA ALA A 75 1.23 -37.06 15.72
C ALA A 75 0.28 -36.01 15.11
N MET A 76 -1.03 -36.29 15.09
CA MET A 76 -2.04 -35.33 14.67
C MET A 76 -2.09 -34.10 15.59
N TRP A 77 -2.05 -34.26 16.92
CA TRP A 77 -1.97 -33.14 17.86
C TRP A 77 -0.78 -32.23 17.60
N PHE A 78 0.40 -32.80 17.30
CA PHE A 78 1.59 -32.04 16.95
C PHE A 78 1.40 -31.27 15.63
N GLY A 79 0.86 -31.94 14.60
CA GLY A 79 0.56 -31.31 13.31
C GLY A 79 -0.44 -30.14 13.44
N PHE A 80 -1.51 -30.32 14.21
CA PHE A 80 -2.48 -29.26 14.48
C PHE A 80 -1.90 -28.10 15.27
N ALA A 81 -1.07 -28.35 16.28
CA ALA A 81 -0.42 -27.30 17.07
C ALA A 81 0.53 -26.46 16.21
N VAL A 82 1.33 -27.10 15.35
CA VAL A 82 2.22 -26.39 14.40
C VAL A 82 1.39 -25.54 13.43
N MET A 83 0.33 -26.10 12.83
CA MET A 83 -0.51 -25.36 11.89
C MET A 83 -1.27 -24.20 12.52
N ALA A 84 -1.86 -24.39 13.71
CA ALA A 84 -2.54 -23.32 14.45
C ALA A 84 -1.58 -22.16 14.75
N SER A 85 -0.33 -22.49 15.09
CA SER A 85 0.73 -21.51 15.33
C SER A 85 1.10 -20.75 14.05
N SER A 86 1.22 -21.44 12.90
CA SER A 86 1.47 -20.80 11.60
C SER A 86 0.36 -19.84 11.19
N PHE A 87 -0.90 -20.20 11.47
CA PHE A 87 -2.04 -19.33 11.18
C PHE A 87 -2.13 -18.13 12.11
N TRP A 88 -1.78 -18.29 13.38
CA TRP A 88 -1.71 -17.19 14.33
C TRP A 88 -0.64 -16.18 13.94
N LEU A 89 0.53 -16.66 13.51
CA LEU A 89 1.62 -15.82 12.98
C LEU A 89 1.23 -15.13 11.67
N ALA A 90 0.52 -15.80 10.76
CA ALA A 90 0.02 -15.20 9.52
C ALA A 90 -1.06 -14.13 9.78
N GLY A 91 -1.94 -14.35 10.77
CA GLY A 91 -2.91 -13.35 11.20
C GLY A 91 -2.23 -12.13 11.83
N LEU A 92 -1.21 -12.35 12.66
CA LEU A 92 -0.41 -11.28 13.26
C LEU A 92 0.34 -10.46 12.21
N SER A 93 0.96 -11.12 11.22
CA SER A 93 1.68 -10.41 10.14
C SER A 93 0.75 -9.52 9.31
N LEU A 94 -0.47 -9.97 9.03
CA LEU A 94 -1.47 -9.15 8.35
C LEU A 94 -1.93 -7.95 9.17
N ARG A 95 -2.02 -8.06 10.50
CA ARG A 95 -2.33 -6.90 11.37
C ARG A 95 -1.21 -5.86 11.33
N VAL A 96 0.04 -6.31 11.47
CA VAL A 96 1.21 -5.43 11.39
C VAL A 96 1.30 -4.72 10.04
N VAL A 97 1.09 -5.44 8.93
CA VAL A 97 1.10 -4.84 7.59
C VAL A 97 -0.01 -3.78 7.43
N ARG A 98 -1.20 -3.99 8.00
CA ARG A 98 -2.29 -2.99 7.96
C ARG A 98 -1.91 -1.74 8.74
N GLU A 99 -1.42 -1.88 9.96
CA GLU A 99 -1.04 -0.74 10.80
C GLU A 99 0.08 0.09 10.18
N LEU A 100 1.03 -0.54 9.48
CA LEU A 100 2.08 0.17 8.75
C LEU A 100 1.60 0.80 7.42
N ALA A 101 0.57 0.24 6.78
CA ALA A 101 0.06 0.74 5.51
C ALA A 101 -0.88 1.95 5.64
N GLU A 102 -1.61 2.08 6.75
CA GLU A 102 -2.51 3.22 6.99
C GLU A 102 -1.82 4.60 6.96
N PRO A 103 -0.65 4.83 7.60
CA PRO A 103 0.00 6.14 7.53
C PRO A 103 0.44 6.49 6.10
N MET A 104 0.88 5.52 5.30
CA MET A 104 1.26 5.75 3.90
C MET A 104 0.05 6.15 3.05
N ARG A 105 -1.09 5.48 3.24
CA ARG A 105 -2.35 5.84 2.54
C ARG A 105 -2.86 7.22 2.91
N LYS A 106 -2.72 7.60 4.19
CA LYS A 106 -3.11 8.94 4.65
C LYS A 106 -2.21 9.99 4.02
N ALA A 107 -0.90 9.74 3.91
CA ALA A 107 0.05 10.63 3.25
C ALA A 107 -0.26 10.76 1.75
N GLU A 108 -0.54 9.66 1.05
CA GLU A 108 -0.90 9.66 -0.37
C GLU A 108 -2.18 10.47 -0.62
N ARG A 109 -3.26 10.22 0.14
CA ARG A 109 -4.52 10.97 0.03
C ARG A 109 -4.32 12.46 0.30
N MET A 110 -3.50 12.82 1.29
CA MET A 110 -3.22 14.20 1.61
C MET A 110 -2.42 14.87 0.49
N MET A 111 -1.46 14.16 -0.12
CA MET A 111 -0.69 14.66 -1.25
C MET A 111 -1.55 14.82 -2.52
N THR A 112 -2.47 13.89 -2.79
CA THR A 112 -3.44 14.03 -3.88
C THR A 112 -4.41 15.18 -3.64
N ALA A 113 -4.94 15.34 -2.42
CA ALA A 113 -5.81 16.45 -2.08
C ALA A 113 -5.10 17.81 -2.18
N LEU A 114 -3.82 17.88 -1.80
CA LEU A 114 -2.99 19.07 -1.99
C LEU A 114 -2.70 19.34 -3.47
N SER A 115 -2.48 18.29 -4.27
CA SER A 115 -2.28 18.41 -5.72
C SER A 115 -3.51 18.92 -6.46
N ASP A 116 -4.70 18.55 -6.00
CA ASP A 116 -5.99 18.94 -6.61
C ASP A 116 -6.40 20.38 -6.23
N GLN A 117 -5.92 20.87 -5.08
CA GLN A 117 -6.08 22.27 -4.65
C GLN A 117 -5.15 23.25 -5.37
N ILE A 118 -4.17 22.76 -6.13
CA ILE A 118 -3.35 23.64 -6.97
C ILE A 118 -4.11 23.84 -8.28
N PRO A 119 -4.58 25.07 -8.58
CA PRO A 119 -5.28 25.33 -9.82
C PRO A 119 -4.43 24.88 -11.01
N THR A 120 -4.96 23.88 -11.71
CA THR A 120 -4.41 23.19 -12.90
C THR A 120 -4.23 24.14 -14.11
N THR A 121 -4.81 25.33 -14.04
CA THR A 121 -4.57 26.44 -14.96
C THR A 121 -3.57 27.39 -14.33
N ALA A 122 -2.34 27.51 -14.86
CA ALA A 122 -1.66 28.81 -15.00
C ALA A 122 -0.15 28.79 -15.26
N VAL A 123 0.62 27.70 -15.43
CA VAL A 123 2.09 27.91 -15.66
C VAL A 123 2.37 28.79 -16.90
N GLY A 124 1.53 28.72 -17.94
CA GLY A 124 1.55 29.65 -19.07
C GLY A 124 0.92 31.03 -18.80
N GLU A 125 0.08 31.19 -17.77
CA GLU A 125 -0.56 32.46 -17.38
C GLU A 125 0.24 33.22 -16.30
N LEU A 126 1.15 32.55 -15.59
CA LEU A 126 1.98 33.12 -14.53
C LEU A 126 3.07 34.08 -15.04
N GLY A 127 3.26 34.20 -16.36
CA GLY A 127 4.26 35.09 -16.95
C GLY A 127 5.70 34.76 -16.50
N LEU A 128 6.01 33.48 -16.32
CA LEU A 128 7.36 33.03 -16.01
C LEU A 128 8.25 33.18 -17.24
N THR A 129 9.44 33.72 -17.02
CA THR A 129 10.48 33.81 -18.04
C THR A 129 11.07 32.42 -18.33
N SER A 130 11.70 32.25 -19.49
CA SER A 130 12.35 30.97 -19.85
C SER A 130 13.34 30.49 -18.78
N ARG A 131 14.09 31.42 -18.18
CA ARG A 131 15.05 31.10 -17.12
C ARG A 131 14.37 30.69 -15.81
N GLU A 132 13.22 31.27 -15.49
CA GLU A 132 12.43 30.88 -14.32
C GLU A 132 11.79 29.49 -14.51
N LEU A 133 11.38 29.13 -15.73
CA LEU A 133 10.89 27.79 -16.06
C LEU A 133 11.98 26.72 -15.88
N GLU A 134 13.21 27.01 -16.29
CA GLU A 134 14.37 26.13 -16.05
C GLU A 134 14.67 25.94 -14.55
N VAL A 135 14.49 26.98 -13.74
CA VAL A 135 14.63 26.88 -12.28
C VAL A 135 13.53 26.00 -11.68
N VAL A 136 12.27 26.14 -12.12
CA VAL A 136 11.15 25.31 -11.66
C VAL A 136 11.35 23.84 -12.05
N SER A 137 11.81 23.54 -13.26
CA SER A 137 12.04 22.16 -13.71
C SER A 137 13.10 21.46 -12.87
N VAL A 138 14.18 22.15 -12.53
CA VAL A 138 15.24 21.63 -11.65
C VAL A 138 14.73 21.37 -10.23
N ILE A 139 13.84 22.22 -9.71
CA ILE A 139 13.21 22.02 -8.38
C ILE A 139 12.30 20.79 -8.40
N ALA A 140 11.51 20.59 -9.46
CA ALA A 140 10.65 19.41 -9.62
C ALA A 140 11.44 18.10 -9.67
N GLN A 141 12.65 18.14 -10.24
CA GLN A 141 13.56 16.99 -10.29
C GLN A 141 14.22 16.67 -8.93
N GLY A 142 13.80 17.34 -7.85
CA GLY A 142 14.22 17.02 -6.48
C GLY A 142 15.35 17.88 -5.93
N SER A 143 15.68 19.02 -6.54
CA SER A 143 16.65 19.96 -5.98
C SER A 143 16.04 20.72 -4.79
N ILE A 144 16.68 20.63 -3.62
CA ILE A 144 16.17 21.15 -2.35
C ILE A 144 16.73 22.54 -2.04
N THR A 145 18.00 22.82 -2.40
CA THR A 145 18.70 24.06 -2.00
C THR A 145 19.08 24.98 -3.18
N ASP A 146 19.29 26.27 -2.90
CA ASP A 146 19.79 27.22 -3.91
C ASP A 146 21.18 26.85 -4.43
N ALA A 147 22.01 26.19 -3.61
CA ALA A 147 23.30 25.68 -4.03
C ALA A 147 23.12 24.57 -5.09
N GLN A 148 22.22 23.61 -4.86
CA GLN A 148 21.94 22.55 -5.83
C GLN A 148 21.35 23.07 -7.14
N ILE A 149 20.53 24.12 -7.09
CA ILE A 149 20.01 24.80 -8.29
C ILE A 149 21.14 25.52 -9.02
N ALA A 150 21.97 26.26 -8.28
CA ALA A 150 23.13 26.96 -8.80
C ALA A 150 24.09 26.02 -9.53
N ASP A 151 24.39 24.87 -8.92
CA ASP A 151 25.27 23.86 -9.50
C ASP A 151 24.69 23.27 -10.79
N LYS A 152 23.39 22.93 -10.80
CA LYS A 152 22.73 22.33 -11.99
C LYS A 152 22.54 23.32 -13.13
N LEU A 153 22.29 24.59 -12.83
CA LEU A 153 22.04 25.64 -13.83
C LEU A 153 23.27 26.49 -14.13
N PHE A 154 24.43 26.18 -13.54
CA PHE A 154 25.68 26.91 -13.66
C PHE A 154 25.53 28.42 -13.37
N ILE A 155 24.88 28.77 -12.26
CA ILE A 155 24.69 30.16 -11.79
C ILE A 155 25.15 30.34 -10.36
N SER A 156 25.24 31.59 -9.90
CA SER A 156 25.54 31.85 -8.49
C SER A 156 24.37 31.46 -7.58
N LYS A 157 24.67 31.06 -6.33
CA LYS A 157 23.66 30.79 -5.29
C LYS A 157 22.73 31.99 -5.05
N ALA A 158 23.26 33.21 -5.10
CA ALA A 158 22.46 34.44 -4.94
C ALA A 158 21.49 34.65 -6.11
N THR A 159 21.92 34.33 -7.33
CA THR A 159 21.07 34.39 -8.53
C THR A 159 19.96 33.35 -8.46
N ALA A 160 20.27 32.11 -8.06
CA ALA A 160 19.28 31.06 -7.84
C ALA A 160 18.22 31.47 -6.79
N ALA A 161 18.65 32.01 -5.65
CA ALA A 161 17.75 32.51 -4.61
C ALA A 161 16.82 33.64 -5.11
N THR A 162 17.35 34.53 -5.96
CA THR A 162 16.58 35.61 -6.58
C THR A 162 15.50 35.06 -7.52
N HIS A 163 15.85 34.10 -8.38
CA HIS A 163 14.87 33.45 -9.25
C HIS A 163 13.78 32.76 -8.43
N VAL A 164 14.13 31.98 -7.40
CA VAL A 164 13.16 31.30 -6.53
C VAL A 164 12.19 32.30 -5.89
N ARG A 165 12.69 33.43 -5.38
CA ARG A 165 11.86 34.48 -4.79
C ARG A 165 10.90 35.10 -5.80
N ASN A 166 11.38 35.37 -7.01
CA ASN A 166 10.54 35.96 -8.06
C ASN A 166 9.45 34.98 -8.52
N ILE A 167 9.79 33.70 -8.64
CA ILE A 167 8.83 32.64 -8.98
C ILE A 167 7.75 32.54 -7.91
N LEU A 168 8.11 32.50 -6.62
CA LEU A 168 7.14 32.46 -5.52
C LEU A 168 6.18 33.65 -5.57
N LYS A 169 6.71 34.85 -5.81
CA LYS A 169 5.91 36.07 -5.93
C LYS A 169 4.96 36.02 -7.14
N LYS A 170 5.44 35.56 -8.29
CA LYS A 170 4.63 35.44 -9.52
C LYS A 170 3.56 34.36 -9.38
N ALA A 171 3.89 33.24 -8.76
CA ALA A 171 2.99 32.11 -8.53
C ALA A 171 2.00 32.31 -7.38
N GLY A 172 2.12 33.40 -6.60
CA GLY A 172 1.29 33.63 -5.41
C GLY A 172 1.55 32.61 -4.30
N LEU A 173 2.70 31.94 -4.32
CA LEU A 173 3.04 30.87 -3.39
C LEU A 173 3.86 31.42 -2.22
N SER A 174 3.55 30.94 -1.03
CA SER A 174 4.23 31.37 0.21
C SER A 174 5.41 30.47 0.54
N ASN A 175 5.43 29.24 0.03
CA ASN A 175 6.40 28.24 0.43
C ASN A 175 7.12 27.62 -0.77
N ARG A 176 8.44 27.48 -0.66
CA ARG A 176 9.28 26.84 -1.68
C ARG A 176 8.85 25.41 -2.00
N ARG A 177 8.35 24.68 -0.99
CA ARG A 177 7.87 23.30 -1.17
C ARG A 177 6.74 23.22 -2.20
N ASP A 178 5.93 24.27 -2.29
CA ASP A 178 4.80 24.32 -3.23
C ASP A 178 5.30 24.45 -4.68
N LEU A 179 6.52 24.95 -4.91
CA LEU A 179 7.15 25.00 -6.23
C LEU A 179 7.43 23.60 -6.81
N MET A 180 7.64 22.60 -5.96
CA MET A 180 7.88 21.22 -6.43
C MET A 180 6.64 20.67 -7.17
N LEU A 181 5.46 21.16 -6.82
CA LEU A 181 4.20 20.75 -7.42
C LEU A 181 3.98 21.41 -8.80
N LEU A 182 4.62 22.57 -9.06
CA LEU A 182 4.56 23.27 -10.35
C LEU A 182 5.39 22.60 -11.46
N GLY A 183 6.48 21.91 -11.15
CA GLY A 183 7.35 21.36 -12.19
C GLY A 183 6.88 20.02 -12.79
N GLY A 184 5.82 19.40 -12.25
CA GLY A 184 5.09 18.35 -12.96
C GLY A 184 4.50 18.83 -14.30
N TRP A 185 4.26 20.13 -14.43
CA TRP A 185 3.69 20.77 -15.62
C TRP A 185 4.74 21.17 -16.65
N SER A 186 5.99 21.43 -16.26
CA SER A 186 7.07 21.79 -17.20
C SER A 186 7.51 20.62 -18.08
N ASN A 187 7.25 19.38 -17.66
CA ASN A 187 7.46 18.18 -18.49
C ASN A 187 6.29 17.91 -19.46
N VAL A 188 5.18 18.64 -19.34
CA VAL A 188 4.09 18.67 -20.32
C VAL A 188 4.32 19.88 -21.21
N ALA A 189 5.28 19.78 -22.13
CA ALA A 189 5.54 20.84 -23.09
C ALA A 189 4.25 21.12 -23.91
N PRO A 190 3.82 22.39 -24.06
CA PRO A 190 2.85 22.77 -25.07
C PRO A 190 3.58 22.78 -26.42
N SER A 191 3.50 21.67 -27.16
CA SER A 191 4.11 21.56 -28.50
C SER A 191 3.27 22.13 -29.63
N ASP A 192 2.18 22.89 -29.38
CA ASP A 192 1.40 23.49 -30.46
C ASP A 192 0.45 24.60 -29.99
N ARG A 193 0.95 25.84 -29.84
CA ARG A 193 0.07 27.01 -29.91
C ARG A 193 0.66 28.08 -30.81
N PRO A 194 -0.10 28.60 -31.79
CA PRO A 194 0.38 29.63 -32.70
C PRO A 194 0.60 30.92 -31.91
N VAL A 195 1.79 31.50 -32.10
CA VAL A 195 2.14 32.84 -31.62
C VAL A 195 1.22 33.83 -32.33
N ARG A 196 0.25 34.39 -31.61
CA ARG A 196 -0.44 35.60 -32.07
C ARG A 196 0.47 36.78 -31.75
N TYR A 197 1.03 37.37 -32.80
CA TYR A 197 1.67 38.69 -32.80
C TYR A 197 0.65 39.78 -32.46
#